data_AF-A0A2E2FPL0-F1
#
_entry.id   AF-A0A2E2FPL0-F1
#
_cell.length_a   1.000
_cell.length_b   1.000
_cell.length_c   1.000
_cell.angle_alpha   90.00
_cell.angle_beta   90.00
_cell.angle_gamma   90.00
#
_symmetry.space_group_name_H-M   'P 1'
#
loop_
_entity.id
_entity.type
_entity.pdbx_description
1 polymer ?
#
loop_
_entity_poly.entity_id
_entity_poly.type
_entity_poly.pdbx_seq_one_letter_code
_entity_poly.pdbx_strand_id
1 'polypeptide(L)'
;MEMQTGGQYFQCLAMHTNNRLKANWVKIITAIILIATLFILPSFSPSQLENRILYHVVSPQENELVFFWKDESGENYKDFQRLKQALNNKGKLLKFAMNGGMYQTDLSPQGLYVENGKVLSPLNNRQKGYGNFYMQPNGIFYITNNLEAHVTSSDGFTNENVKYATQSGPMLVINGTMHHRFIKGSENLNIRNGVGILPNGDVLFAISKDKINFYDFATFFMEKGCENALYLDGFVSKVYSPENQREDIGGTFGVIIAEIE
;
A
#
# COMPACT_ATOMS: atom_id res chain seq x y z
N MET A 1 98.71 18.59 -2.09
CA MET A 1 99.31 18.55 -3.44
C MET A 1 98.55 17.49 -4.20
N GLU A 2 97.91 17.90 -5.31
CA GLU A 2 97.19 17.11 -6.35
C GLU A 2 95.91 16.37 -5.92
N MET A 3 94.68 16.75 -6.34
CA MET A 3 94.06 16.86 -7.69
C MET A 3 93.89 15.55 -8.46
N GLN A 4 92.64 15.09 -8.63
CA GLN A 4 91.90 14.93 -9.91
C GLN A 4 90.67 13.99 -9.70
N THR A 5 89.43 14.49 -9.77
CA THR A 5 88.50 14.52 -10.94
C THR A 5 88.25 13.13 -11.54
N GLY A 6 87.03 12.59 -11.68
CA GLY A 6 85.76 13.21 -12.03
C GLY A 6 85.20 12.40 -13.20
N GLY A 7 84.06 11.73 -13.04
CA GLY A 7 83.45 10.97 -14.14
C GLY A 7 82.50 9.85 -13.70
N GLN A 8 81.39 10.19 -13.03
CA GLN A 8 80.26 9.26 -12.86
C GLN A 8 78.94 9.99 -12.52
N TYR A 9 78.72 11.16 -13.10
CA TYR A 9 77.47 11.89 -12.99
C TYR A 9 76.88 12.07 -14.39
N PHE A 10 76.31 11.05 -15.03
CA PHE A 10 75.35 11.23 -16.15
C PHE A 10 74.77 9.87 -16.61
N GLN A 11 74.16 9.10 -15.69
CA GLN A 11 73.27 8.00 -16.11
C GLN A 11 72.20 7.59 -15.09
N CYS A 12 72.15 8.22 -13.91
CA CYS A 12 71.21 7.82 -12.85
C CYS A 12 69.91 8.64 -12.78
N LEU A 13 69.74 9.69 -13.59
CA LEU A 13 68.56 10.57 -13.49
C LEU A 13 67.38 10.23 -14.43
N ALA A 14 67.57 9.41 -15.47
CA ALA A 14 66.50 9.11 -16.43
C ALA A 14 65.65 7.88 -16.08
N MET A 15 66.17 6.94 -15.27
CA MET A 15 65.42 5.73 -14.89
C MET A 15 64.48 5.94 -13.70
N HIS A 16 64.72 6.95 -12.86
CA HIS A 16 64.00 7.09 -11.60
C HIS A 16 62.65 7.83 -11.72
N THR A 17 62.47 8.65 -12.76
CA THR A 17 61.25 9.44 -12.99
C THR A 17 60.13 8.63 -13.66
N ASN A 18 60.48 7.68 -14.53
CA ASN A 18 59.51 6.90 -15.31
C ASN A 18 58.73 5.88 -14.45
N ASN A 19 59.36 5.30 -13.42
CA ASN A 19 58.70 4.37 -12.50
C ASN A 19 57.75 5.06 -11.50
N ARG A 20 58.06 6.31 -11.09
CA ARG A 20 57.18 7.08 -10.19
C ARG A 20 55.89 7.53 -10.88
N LEU A 21 55.97 7.90 -12.16
CA LEU A 21 54.78 8.21 -12.95
C LEU A 21 53.91 6.96 -13.12
N LYS A 22 54.43 5.82 -13.59
CA LYS A 22 53.65 4.58 -13.72
C LYS A 22 52.97 4.13 -12.42
N ALA A 23 53.64 4.26 -11.28
CA ALA A 23 53.09 3.90 -9.97
C ALA A 23 51.91 4.81 -9.53
N ASN A 24 51.94 6.09 -9.88
CA ASN A 24 50.84 7.02 -9.57
C ASN A 24 49.61 6.79 -10.44
N TRP A 25 49.78 6.44 -11.72
CA TRP A 25 48.65 6.14 -12.60
C TRP A 25 47.92 4.85 -12.20
N VAL A 26 48.66 3.81 -11.76
CA VAL A 26 48.04 2.57 -11.23
C VAL A 26 47.23 2.85 -9.96
N LYS A 27 47.71 3.72 -9.07
CA LYS A 27 46.99 4.14 -7.85
C LYS A 27 45.74 4.98 -8.15
N ILE A 28 45.81 5.85 -9.17
CA ILE A 28 44.66 6.65 -9.61
C ILE A 28 43.60 5.75 -10.27
N ILE A 29 44.02 4.81 -11.13
CA ILE A 29 43.08 3.86 -11.77
C ILE A 29 42.43 2.93 -10.73
N THR A 30 43.19 2.42 -9.75
CA THR A 30 42.61 1.60 -8.67
C THR A 30 41.66 2.39 -7.76
N ALA A 31 41.95 3.67 -7.47
CA ALA A 31 41.04 4.54 -6.73
C ALA A 31 39.74 4.85 -7.52
N ILE A 32 39.82 5.06 -8.83
CA ILE A 32 38.65 5.28 -9.69
C ILE A 32 37.79 4.00 -9.79
N ILE A 33 38.40 2.82 -9.85
CA ILE A 33 37.67 1.53 -9.83
C ILE A 33 36.99 1.30 -8.47
N LEU A 34 37.62 1.69 -7.36
CA LEU A 34 37.01 1.62 -6.02
C LEU A 34 35.84 2.60 -5.84
N ILE A 35 35.89 3.77 -6.49
CA ILE A 35 34.78 4.75 -6.48
C ILE A 35 33.66 4.31 -7.42
N ALA A 36 33.98 3.73 -8.58
CA ALA A 36 32.98 3.19 -9.52
C ALA A 36 32.22 1.98 -8.96
N THR A 37 32.84 1.18 -8.08
CA THR A 37 32.17 0.07 -7.38
C THR A 37 31.30 0.53 -6.21
N LEU A 38 31.55 1.71 -5.64
CA LEU A 38 30.70 2.30 -4.58
C LEU A 38 29.38 2.89 -5.10
N PHE A 39 29.23 3.07 -6.41
CA PHE A 39 28.04 3.65 -7.05
C PHE A 39 27.19 2.64 -7.81
N ILE A 40 27.32 1.34 -7.52
CA ILE A 40 26.26 0.38 -7.87
C ILE A 40 25.18 0.50 -6.81
N LEU A 41 24.39 1.57 -6.89
CA LEU A 41 23.09 1.58 -6.21
C LEU A 41 22.34 0.36 -6.74
N PRO A 42 21.80 -0.53 -5.87
CA PRO A 42 20.93 -1.58 -6.34
C PRO A 42 19.75 -0.88 -7.02
N SER A 43 19.63 -1.04 -8.33
CA SER A 43 18.40 -0.69 -9.03
C SER A 43 17.29 -1.47 -8.34
N PHE A 44 16.47 -0.78 -7.55
CA PHE A 44 15.35 -1.40 -6.86
C PHE A 44 14.34 -1.81 -7.94
N SER A 45 14.47 -3.05 -8.43
CA SER A 45 13.45 -3.62 -9.30
C SER A 45 12.22 -3.85 -8.42
N PRO A 46 11.03 -3.37 -8.83
CA PRO A 46 9.79 -3.71 -8.16
C PRO A 46 9.70 -5.22 -7.95
N SER A 47 9.21 -5.63 -6.77
CA SER A 47 9.01 -7.06 -6.50
C SER A 47 8.05 -7.65 -7.55
N GLN A 48 8.17 -8.95 -7.85
CA GLN A 48 7.26 -9.62 -8.80
C GLN A 48 5.79 -9.40 -8.40
N LEU A 49 5.56 -9.26 -7.09
CA LEU A 49 4.26 -9.00 -6.50
C LEU A 49 3.78 -7.57 -6.76
N GLU A 50 4.65 -6.56 -6.61
CA GLU A 50 4.31 -5.16 -6.90
C GLU A 50 3.79 -4.96 -8.32
N ASN A 51 4.35 -5.66 -9.31
CA ASN A 51 3.86 -5.59 -10.69
C ASN A 51 2.42 -6.16 -10.87
N ARG A 52 2.01 -7.09 -10.00
CA ARG A 52 0.67 -7.73 -10.01
C ARG A 52 -0.38 -6.97 -9.20
N ILE A 53 0.02 -5.93 -8.47
CA ILE A 53 -0.87 -5.14 -7.61
C ILE A 53 -0.98 -3.73 -8.17
N LEU A 54 -2.21 -3.24 -8.32
CA LEU A 54 -2.47 -1.81 -8.45
C LEU A 54 -2.68 -1.27 -7.04
N TYR A 55 -2.04 -0.15 -6.71
CA TYR A 55 -2.21 0.48 -5.42
C TYR A 55 -2.38 1.99 -5.56
N HIS A 56 -3.01 2.60 -4.56
CA HIS A 56 -3.26 4.03 -4.44
C HIS A 56 -2.93 4.46 -3.02
N VAL A 57 -2.16 5.53 -2.87
CA VAL A 57 -1.79 6.09 -1.56
C VAL A 57 -2.50 7.42 -1.40
N VAL A 58 -3.18 7.59 -0.26
CA VAL A 58 -3.87 8.83 0.06
C VAL A 58 -3.53 9.27 1.48
N SER A 59 -3.17 10.54 1.62
CA SER A 59 -3.04 11.21 2.93
C SER A 59 -4.38 11.84 3.29
N PRO A 60 -5.10 11.36 4.34
CA PRO A 60 -6.38 11.94 4.75
C PRO A 60 -6.25 13.36 5.31
N GLN A 61 -5.03 13.81 5.64
CA GLN A 61 -4.74 15.17 6.09
C GLN A 61 -4.72 16.16 4.92
N GLU A 62 -4.40 15.69 3.71
CA GLU A 62 -4.25 16.52 2.51
C GLU A 62 -5.42 16.34 1.54
N ASN A 63 -6.05 15.16 1.53
CA ASN A 63 -7.08 14.79 0.57
C ASN A 63 -8.36 14.35 1.27
N GLU A 64 -9.51 14.62 0.63
CA GLU A 64 -10.82 14.31 1.20
C GLU A 64 -11.16 12.83 0.97
N LEU A 65 -10.89 11.98 1.97
CA LEU A 65 -11.24 10.56 1.98
C LEU A 65 -12.58 10.33 2.69
N VAL A 66 -13.58 9.86 1.95
CA VAL A 66 -14.99 9.77 2.37
C VAL A 66 -15.55 8.38 2.16
N PHE A 67 -16.41 7.94 3.08
CA PHE A 67 -17.12 6.66 2.97
C PHE A 67 -18.56 6.94 2.56
N PHE A 68 -19.07 6.13 1.65
CA PHE A 68 -20.42 6.25 1.10
C PHE A 68 -21.12 4.90 1.16
N TRP A 69 -22.42 4.91 1.49
CA TRP A 69 -23.28 3.74 1.39
C TRP A 69 -24.59 4.07 0.67
N LYS A 70 -25.30 5.06 1.19
CA LYS A 70 -26.60 5.51 0.69
C LYS A 70 -26.58 6.98 0.32
N ASP A 71 -27.41 7.35 -0.66
CA ASP A 71 -27.67 8.73 -0.98
C ASP A 71 -28.66 9.37 0.01
N GLU A 72 -28.97 10.65 -0.21
CA GLU A 72 -29.88 11.44 0.64
C GLU A 72 -31.32 10.93 0.63
N SER A 73 -31.72 10.14 -0.37
CA SER A 73 -33.02 9.48 -0.43
C SER A 73 -33.05 8.14 0.32
N GLY A 74 -31.91 7.69 0.83
CA GLY A 74 -31.74 6.40 1.51
C GLY A 74 -31.49 5.23 0.56
N GLU A 75 -31.31 5.49 -0.73
CA GLU A 75 -31.02 4.48 -1.75
C GLU A 75 -29.52 4.19 -1.80
N ASN A 76 -29.15 2.92 -1.96
CA ASN A 76 -27.73 2.55 -2.05
C ASN A 76 -27.09 3.13 -3.32
N TYR A 77 -25.84 3.59 -3.22
CA TYR A 77 -25.06 3.96 -4.40
C TYR A 77 -24.78 2.76 -5.31
N LYS A 78 -24.54 1.57 -4.75
CA LYS A 78 -24.35 0.27 -5.45
C LYS A 78 -23.09 0.14 -6.32
N ASP A 79 -22.65 1.21 -6.97
CA ASP A 79 -21.50 1.21 -7.87
C ASP A 79 -20.82 2.58 -7.96
N PHE A 80 -19.64 2.62 -8.58
CA PHE A 80 -18.87 3.87 -8.75
C PHE A 80 -19.51 4.84 -9.75
N GLN A 81 -20.32 4.36 -10.70
CA GLN A 81 -20.96 5.23 -11.70
C GLN A 81 -22.00 6.13 -11.05
N ARG A 82 -22.86 5.55 -10.22
CA ARG A 82 -23.89 6.27 -9.46
C ARG A 82 -23.27 7.23 -8.47
N LEU A 83 -22.21 6.81 -7.76
CA LEU A 83 -21.47 7.70 -6.87
C LEU A 83 -20.86 8.87 -7.65
N LYS A 84 -20.16 8.61 -8.77
CA LYS A 84 -19.57 9.65 -9.62
C LYS A 84 -20.61 10.65 -10.12
N GLN A 85 -21.77 10.16 -10.58
CA GLN A 85 -22.88 11.03 -11.02
C GLN A 85 -23.40 11.90 -9.86
N ALA A 86 -23.60 11.32 -8.68
CA ALA A 86 -24.06 12.07 -7.51
C ALA A 86 -23.04 13.13 -7.06
N LEU A 87 -21.74 12.82 -7.09
CA LEU A 87 -20.68 13.78 -6.79
C LEU A 87 -20.62 14.91 -7.81
N ASN A 88 -20.70 14.58 -9.11
CA ASN A 88 -20.71 15.58 -10.18
C ASN A 88 -21.89 16.57 -10.02
N ASN A 89 -23.07 16.09 -9.63
CA ASN A 89 -24.24 16.94 -9.36
C ASN A 89 -24.02 17.91 -8.18
N LYS A 90 -23.08 17.59 -7.29
CA LYS A 90 -22.65 18.43 -6.17
C LYS A 90 -21.38 19.25 -6.49
N GLY A 91 -20.91 19.24 -7.74
CA GLY A 91 -19.69 19.93 -8.16
C GLY A 91 -18.41 19.29 -7.61
N LYS A 92 -18.46 18.02 -7.22
CA LYS A 92 -17.33 17.23 -6.70
C LYS A 92 -16.84 16.23 -7.74
N LEU A 93 -15.54 15.99 -7.77
CA LEU A 93 -14.90 15.01 -8.65
C LEU A 93 -14.54 13.74 -7.86
N LEU A 94 -14.82 12.57 -8.44
CA LEU A 94 -14.32 11.29 -7.93
C LEU A 94 -12.90 11.05 -8.47
N LYS A 95 -11.87 11.10 -7.61
CA LYS A 95 -10.47 10.84 -7.98
C LYS A 95 -10.12 9.36 -7.93
N PHE A 96 -10.50 8.73 -6.83
CA PHE A 96 -10.26 7.32 -6.58
C PHE A 96 -11.46 6.72 -5.84
N ALA A 97 -11.78 5.46 -6.10
CA ALA A 97 -12.72 4.72 -5.28
C ALA A 97 -12.39 3.23 -5.21
N MET A 98 -12.74 2.63 -4.08
CA MET A 98 -12.68 1.19 -3.86
C MET A 98 -13.92 0.76 -3.09
N ASN A 99 -14.49 -0.39 -3.42
CA ASN A 99 -15.54 -0.95 -2.60
C ASN A 99 -14.96 -1.32 -1.21
N GLY A 100 -15.67 -0.94 -0.15
CA GLY A 100 -15.24 -1.03 1.24
C GLY A 100 -15.46 -2.41 1.85
N GLY A 101 -15.93 -2.44 3.10
CA GLY A 101 -16.15 -3.69 3.82
C GLY A 101 -17.25 -4.57 3.21
N MET A 102 -17.24 -5.83 3.64
CA MET A 102 -18.23 -6.83 3.21
C MET A 102 -19.67 -6.39 3.53
N TYR A 103 -20.60 -6.88 2.71
CA TYR A 103 -22.01 -6.52 2.77
C TYR A 103 -22.91 -7.76 2.62
N GLN A 104 -24.18 -7.58 2.98
CA GLN A 104 -25.25 -8.58 2.91
C GLN A 104 -25.96 -8.52 1.55
N THR A 105 -26.85 -9.46 1.25
CA THR A 105 -27.55 -9.51 -0.04
C THR A 105 -28.37 -8.27 -0.39
N ASP A 106 -28.79 -7.49 0.61
CA ASP A 106 -29.47 -6.19 0.45
C ASP A 106 -28.51 -5.00 0.35
N LEU A 107 -27.21 -5.28 0.27
CA LEU A 107 -26.09 -4.34 0.23
C LEU A 107 -25.90 -3.53 1.53
N SER A 108 -26.52 -3.97 2.63
CA SER A 108 -26.20 -3.43 3.96
C SER A 108 -24.83 -3.92 4.43
N PRO A 109 -24.07 -3.11 5.20
CA PRO A 109 -22.79 -3.54 5.77
C PRO A 109 -22.94 -4.82 6.60
N GLN A 110 -22.03 -5.79 6.41
CA GLN A 110 -22.04 -7.06 7.15
C GLN A 110 -21.71 -6.86 8.65
N GLY A 111 -21.01 -5.77 8.97
CA GLY A 111 -20.61 -5.39 10.33
C GLY A 111 -20.65 -3.88 10.52
N LEU A 112 -19.75 -3.37 11.37
CA LEU A 112 -19.69 -1.95 11.70
C LEU A 112 -19.66 -1.08 10.44
N TYR A 113 -20.51 -0.06 10.42
CA TYR A 113 -20.38 1.05 9.48
C TYR A 113 -20.66 2.37 10.19
N VAL A 114 -19.70 3.29 10.09
CA VAL A 114 -19.80 4.65 10.62
C VAL A 114 -19.64 5.62 9.44
N GLU A 115 -20.55 6.57 9.35
CA GLU A 115 -20.52 7.63 8.34
C GLU A 115 -20.76 8.97 9.03
N ASN A 116 -19.87 9.94 8.82
CA ASN A 116 -19.95 11.27 9.44
C ASN A 116 -20.17 11.23 10.97
N GLY A 117 -19.45 10.33 11.66
CA GLY A 117 -19.53 10.16 13.11
C GLY A 117 -20.77 9.39 13.61
N LYS A 118 -21.67 8.99 12.71
CA LYS A 118 -22.88 8.24 13.07
C LYS A 118 -22.72 6.76 12.76
N VAL A 119 -22.97 5.92 13.77
CA VAL A 119 -23.07 4.47 13.59
C VAL A 119 -24.36 4.16 12.82
N LEU A 120 -24.23 3.66 11.59
CA LEU A 120 -25.34 3.27 10.73
C LEU A 120 -25.55 1.75 10.67
N SER A 121 -24.52 0.97 10.97
CA SER A 121 -24.58 -0.47 11.19
C SER A 121 -23.71 -0.84 12.39
N PRO A 122 -24.20 -1.67 13.34
CA PRO A 122 -23.46 -1.99 14.55
C PRO A 122 -22.26 -2.90 14.27
N LEU A 123 -21.30 -2.87 15.20
CA LEU A 123 -20.19 -3.82 15.22
C LEU A 123 -20.70 -5.26 15.28
N ASN A 124 -20.16 -6.13 14.41
CA ASN A 124 -20.49 -7.54 14.41
C ASN A 124 -19.35 -8.34 15.07
N ASN A 125 -19.59 -8.75 16.32
CA ASN A 125 -18.65 -9.53 17.14
C ASN A 125 -18.81 -11.04 17.00
N ARG A 126 -19.57 -11.50 16.00
CA ARG A 126 -19.81 -12.94 15.81
C ARG A 126 -18.52 -13.61 15.35
N GLN A 127 -18.04 -14.54 16.16
CA GLN A 127 -16.76 -15.22 15.94
C GLN A 127 -16.83 -16.36 14.90
N LYS A 128 -18.02 -16.91 14.63
CA LYS A 128 -18.22 -18.06 13.73
C LYS A 128 -19.28 -17.77 12.67
N GLY A 129 -18.98 -18.08 11.43
CA GLY A 129 -19.89 -17.96 10.30
C GLY A 129 -19.24 -18.44 9.01
N TYR A 130 -19.93 -18.28 7.89
CA TYR A 130 -19.44 -18.67 6.58
C TYR A 130 -18.77 -17.47 5.87
N GLY A 131 -17.65 -17.73 5.21
CA GLY A 131 -16.95 -16.74 4.40
C GLY A 131 -15.85 -15.98 5.16
N ASN A 132 -15.14 -15.14 4.41
CA ASN A 132 -13.93 -14.46 4.85
C ASN A 132 -14.15 -13.50 6.04
N PHE A 133 -15.34 -12.91 6.17
CA PHE A 133 -15.71 -12.05 7.30
C PHE A 133 -15.52 -12.72 8.67
N TYR A 134 -15.71 -14.04 8.74
CA TYR A 134 -15.62 -14.83 9.98
C TYR A 134 -14.26 -15.54 10.11
N MET A 135 -13.29 -15.24 9.24
CA MET A 135 -11.90 -15.67 9.41
C MET A 135 -11.22 -14.74 10.41
N GLN A 136 -11.17 -15.16 11.67
CA GLN A 136 -10.68 -14.32 12.76
C GLN A 136 -9.14 -14.24 12.83
N PRO A 137 -8.58 -13.06 13.21
CA PRO A 137 -9.32 -11.82 13.50
C PRO A 137 -9.82 -11.12 12.22
N ASN A 138 -11.09 -10.70 12.24
CA ASN A 138 -11.58 -9.68 11.33
C ASN A 138 -11.22 -8.27 11.87
N GLY A 139 -11.47 -7.22 11.10
CA GLY A 139 -10.96 -5.90 11.44
C GLY A 139 -11.80 -4.75 10.93
N ILE A 140 -11.36 -3.56 11.31
CA ILE A 140 -12.03 -2.30 11.02
C ILE A 140 -10.99 -1.35 10.46
N PHE A 141 -11.29 -0.81 9.28
CA PHE A 141 -10.63 0.37 8.77
C PHE A 141 -11.47 1.59 9.18
N TYR A 142 -10.84 2.57 9.81
CA TYR A 142 -11.52 3.76 10.28
C TYR A 142 -10.66 5.02 10.17
N ILE A 143 -11.33 6.16 10.12
CA ILE A 143 -10.75 7.50 10.13
C ILE A 143 -11.33 8.26 11.31
N THR A 144 -10.49 8.90 12.11
CA THR A 144 -10.92 9.71 13.26
C THR A 144 -11.44 11.09 12.85
N ASN A 145 -12.04 11.81 13.78
CA ASN A 145 -12.43 13.21 13.59
C ASN A 145 -11.23 14.13 13.29
N ASN A 146 -10.03 13.74 13.72
CA ASN A 146 -8.77 14.43 13.45
C ASN A 146 -8.12 13.97 12.12
N LEU A 147 -8.84 13.20 11.30
CA LEU A 147 -8.37 12.67 10.02
C LEU A 147 -7.18 11.70 10.16
N GLU A 148 -7.05 11.03 11.29
CA GLU A 148 -6.08 9.94 11.46
C GLU A 148 -6.69 8.63 10.99
N ALA A 149 -5.98 7.90 10.14
CA ALA A 149 -6.46 6.62 9.61
C ALA A 149 -5.82 5.44 10.32
N HIS A 150 -6.63 4.41 10.57
CA HIS A 150 -6.23 3.25 11.34
C HIS A 150 -6.86 1.97 10.80
N VAL A 151 -6.14 0.87 10.95
CA VAL A 151 -6.64 -0.49 10.80
C VAL A 151 -6.39 -1.24 12.10
N THR A 152 -7.43 -1.85 12.66
CA THR A 152 -7.33 -2.64 13.91
C THR A 152 -8.20 -3.89 13.84
N SER A 153 -7.87 -4.91 14.64
CA SER A 153 -8.77 -6.05 14.86
C SER A 153 -10.07 -5.59 15.52
N SER A 154 -11.19 -6.22 15.19
CA SER A 154 -12.50 -5.85 15.76
C SER A 154 -12.57 -5.96 17.29
N ASP A 155 -11.90 -6.95 17.88
CA ASP A 155 -11.82 -7.12 19.34
C ASP A 155 -11.08 -5.96 20.05
N GLY A 156 -10.22 -5.24 19.32
CA GLY A 156 -9.44 -4.10 19.81
C GLY A 156 -10.03 -2.74 19.44
N PHE A 157 -11.24 -2.69 18.88
CA PHE A 157 -11.83 -1.45 18.40
C PHE A 157 -12.75 -0.79 19.42
N THR A 158 -12.60 0.52 19.57
CA THR A 158 -13.48 1.39 20.34
C THR A 158 -14.01 2.51 19.45
N ASN A 159 -15.32 2.76 19.50
CA ASN A 159 -15.95 3.81 18.71
C ASN A 159 -15.84 5.19 19.40
N GLU A 160 -14.61 5.68 19.58
CA GLU A 160 -14.32 6.98 20.16
C GLU A 160 -13.71 7.89 19.10
N ASN A 161 -14.30 9.07 18.89
CA ASN A 161 -13.85 10.05 17.90
C ASN A 161 -13.72 9.52 16.46
N VAL A 162 -14.53 8.53 16.09
CA VAL A 162 -14.51 7.93 14.74
C VAL A 162 -15.42 8.72 13.81
N LYS A 163 -14.89 9.21 12.70
CA LYS A 163 -15.63 9.91 11.64
C LYS A 163 -16.18 8.94 10.59
N TYR A 164 -15.37 7.98 10.17
CA TYR A 164 -15.73 6.94 9.21
C TYR A 164 -15.21 5.60 9.66
N ALA A 165 -15.97 4.52 9.45
CA ALA A 165 -15.48 3.17 9.70
C ALA A 165 -16.22 2.13 8.85
N THR A 166 -15.51 1.07 8.48
CA THR A 166 -16.10 -0.12 7.87
C THR A 166 -15.43 -1.37 8.43
N GLN A 167 -16.24 -2.35 8.86
CA GLN A 167 -15.76 -3.66 9.27
C GLN A 167 -15.68 -4.61 8.08
N SER A 168 -14.60 -5.37 8.03
CA SER A 168 -14.41 -6.42 7.03
C SER A 168 -13.50 -7.52 7.60
N GLY A 169 -13.15 -8.51 6.79
CA GLY A 169 -12.15 -9.48 7.22
C GLY A 169 -11.82 -10.52 6.16
N PRO A 170 -10.68 -11.23 6.32
CA PRO A 170 -9.80 -11.20 7.50
C PRO A 170 -8.89 -9.95 7.57
N MET A 171 -8.34 -9.69 8.77
CA MET A 171 -7.11 -8.88 8.86
C MET A 171 -6.03 -9.55 8.00
N LEU A 172 -5.27 -8.76 7.24
CA LEU A 172 -4.18 -9.26 6.41
C LEU A 172 -2.85 -9.32 7.18
N VAL A 173 -2.56 -8.22 7.87
CA VAL A 173 -1.37 -8.02 8.72
C VAL A 173 -1.84 -7.46 10.04
N ILE A 174 -1.30 -7.98 11.14
CA ILE A 174 -1.60 -7.58 12.51
C ILE A 174 -0.27 -7.32 13.23
N ASN A 175 -0.02 -6.07 13.61
CA ASN A 175 1.22 -5.64 14.28
C ASN A 175 2.48 -6.17 13.57
N GLY A 176 2.55 -5.98 12.25
CA GLY A 176 3.65 -6.42 11.39
C GLY A 176 3.70 -7.94 11.14
N THR A 177 2.75 -8.72 11.66
CA THR A 177 2.70 -10.17 11.49
C THR A 177 1.56 -10.57 10.56
N MET A 178 1.83 -11.46 9.60
CA MET A 178 0.82 -11.99 8.71
C MET A 178 -0.25 -12.79 9.48
N HIS A 179 -1.49 -12.70 9.04
CA HIS A 179 -2.58 -13.51 9.58
C HIS A 179 -2.28 -15.02 9.54
N HIS A 180 -2.37 -15.69 10.69
CA HIS A 180 -1.93 -17.08 10.92
C HIS A 180 -2.57 -18.16 10.02
N ARG A 181 -3.76 -17.89 9.46
CA ARG A 181 -4.46 -18.82 8.55
C ARG A 181 -3.98 -18.76 7.10
N PHE A 182 -3.09 -17.84 6.74
CA PHE A 182 -2.64 -17.70 5.37
C PHE A 182 -1.52 -18.68 5.07
N ILE A 183 -1.69 -19.42 3.98
CA ILE A 183 -0.80 -20.49 3.57
C ILE A 183 -0.13 -20.08 2.27
N LYS A 184 1.21 -20.10 2.26
CA LYS A 184 2.00 -19.86 1.05
C LYS A 184 1.63 -20.87 -0.03
N GLY A 185 1.35 -20.39 -1.25
CA GLY A 185 0.97 -21.25 -2.37
C GLY A 185 -0.45 -21.83 -2.30
N SER A 186 -1.33 -21.27 -1.45
CA SER A 186 -2.73 -21.69 -1.40
C SER A 186 -3.43 -21.57 -2.76
N GLU A 187 -4.26 -22.56 -3.09
CA GLU A 187 -5.08 -22.61 -4.30
C GLU A 187 -6.32 -21.70 -4.22
N ASN A 188 -6.59 -21.06 -3.07
CA ASN A 188 -7.69 -20.11 -2.93
C ASN A 188 -7.33 -18.76 -3.59
N LEU A 189 -7.54 -18.70 -4.90
CA LEU A 189 -7.18 -17.55 -5.74
C LEU A 189 -8.41 -16.72 -6.10
N ASN A 190 -8.39 -15.44 -5.78
CA ASN A 190 -9.43 -14.46 -6.15
C ASN A 190 -8.80 -13.13 -6.55
N ILE A 191 -9.56 -12.27 -7.23
CA ILE A 191 -9.21 -10.85 -7.22
C ILE A 191 -9.45 -10.34 -5.80
N ARG A 192 -8.48 -9.61 -5.25
CA ARG A 192 -8.52 -9.16 -3.86
C ARG A 192 -8.24 -7.68 -3.79
N ASN A 193 -8.99 -6.99 -2.95
CA ASN A 193 -8.71 -5.62 -2.54
C ASN A 193 -8.49 -5.54 -1.02
N GLY A 194 -7.81 -4.49 -0.59
CA GLY A 194 -7.45 -4.31 0.80
C GLY A 194 -6.98 -2.90 1.09
N VAL A 195 -6.88 -2.60 2.37
CA VAL A 195 -6.42 -1.31 2.88
C VAL A 195 -5.40 -1.53 3.99
N GLY A 196 -4.31 -0.77 3.99
CA GLY A 196 -3.31 -0.77 5.04
C GLY A 196 -2.89 0.64 5.41
N ILE A 197 -2.23 0.79 6.56
CA ILE A 197 -1.68 2.07 7.01
C ILE A 197 -0.17 2.02 6.84
N LEU A 198 0.38 2.98 6.09
CA LEU A 198 1.82 3.13 5.89
C LEU A 198 2.50 3.70 7.15
N PRO A 199 3.83 3.57 7.31
CA PRO A 199 4.55 4.08 8.48
C PRO A 199 4.40 5.58 8.75
N ASN A 200 4.07 6.36 7.72
CA ASN A 200 3.82 7.80 7.82
C ASN A 200 2.36 8.16 8.17
N GLY A 201 1.48 7.17 8.31
CA GLY A 201 0.04 7.37 8.59
C GLY A 201 -0.85 7.46 7.35
N ASP A 202 -0.28 7.43 6.15
CA ASP A 202 -1.06 7.44 4.91
C ASP A 202 -1.78 6.11 4.69
N VAL A 203 -2.89 6.18 3.97
CA VAL A 203 -3.71 5.02 3.64
C VAL A 203 -3.26 4.43 2.31
N LEU A 204 -2.90 3.15 2.33
CA LEU A 204 -2.57 2.36 1.15
C LEU A 204 -3.76 1.48 0.77
N PHE A 205 -4.43 1.81 -0.32
CA PHE A 205 -5.39 0.92 -0.97
C PHE A 205 -4.67 0.05 -2.01
N ALA A 206 -5.05 -1.22 -2.09
CA ALA A 206 -4.48 -2.13 -3.06
C ALA A 206 -5.54 -3.06 -3.65
N ILE A 207 -5.37 -3.42 -4.93
CA ILE A 207 -6.16 -4.41 -5.62
C ILE A 207 -5.28 -5.24 -6.55
N SER A 208 -5.49 -6.56 -6.55
CA SER A 208 -4.77 -7.44 -7.47
C SER A 208 -5.26 -7.27 -8.92
N LYS A 209 -4.33 -7.30 -9.87
CA LYS A 209 -4.63 -7.28 -11.31
C LYS A 209 -5.11 -8.65 -11.81
N ASP A 210 -4.62 -9.70 -11.18
CA ASP A 210 -4.96 -11.09 -11.44
C ASP A 210 -5.28 -11.84 -10.13
N LYS A 211 -5.73 -13.10 -10.23
CA LYS A 211 -6.16 -13.87 -9.05
C LYS A 211 -4.95 -14.19 -8.17
N ILE A 212 -5.08 -13.90 -6.88
CA ILE A 212 -4.02 -14.04 -5.88
C ILE A 212 -4.54 -14.74 -4.61
N ASN A 213 -3.66 -15.45 -3.90
CA ASN A 213 -3.97 -15.99 -2.58
C ASN A 213 -3.75 -14.93 -1.49
N PHE A 214 -4.26 -15.18 -0.29
CA PHE A 214 -4.11 -14.25 0.83
C PHE A 214 -2.67 -14.08 1.32
N TYR A 215 -1.84 -15.12 1.23
CA TYR A 215 -0.44 -15.05 1.67
C TYR A 215 0.33 -14.03 0.83
N ASP A 216 0.25 -14.16 -0.49
CA ASP A 216 0.93 -13.25 -1.41
C ASP A 216 0.32 -11.84 -1.28
N PHE A 217 -1.01 -11.71 -1.17
CA PHE A 217 -1.64 -10.40 -0.99
C PHE A 217 -1.24 -9.71 0.32
N ALA A 218 -1.15 -10.43 1.44
CA ALA A 218 -0.68 -9.88 2.72
C ALA A 218 0.82 -9.55 2.69
N THR A 219 1.63 -10.35 1.98
CA THR A 219 3.06 -10.08 1.78
C THR A 219 3.26 -8.70 1.14
N PHE A 220 2.42 -8.30 0.19
CA PHE A 220 2.50 -6.97 -0.43
C PHE A 220 2.40 -5.84 0.59
N PHE A 221 1.43 -5.90 1.50
CA PHE A 221 1.26 -4.88 2.55
C PHE A 221 2.46 -4.87 3.51
N MET A 222 3.00 -6.04 3.86
CA MET A 222 4.21 -6.14 4.69
C MET A 222 5.43 -5.54 3.98
N GLU A 223 5.62 -5.80 2.69
CA GLU A 223 6.70 -5.23 1.88
C GLU A 223 6.60 -3.69 1.77
N LYS A 224 5.37 -3.15 1.78
CA LYS A 224 5.11 -1.70 1.85
C LYS A 224 5.28 -1.12 3.27
N GLY A 225 5.53 -1.95 4.28
CA GLY A 225 5.77 -1.53 5.65
C GLY A 225 4.50 -1.33 6.48
N CYS A 226 3.34 -1.82 6.03
CA CYS A 226 2.11 -1.72 6.82
C CYS A 226 2.19 -2.65 8.03
N GLU A 227 2.06 -2.08 9.24
CA GLU A 227 1.92 -2.88 10.46
C GLU A 227 0.53 -3.51 10.57
N ASN A 228 -0.49 -2.81 10.08
CA ASN A 228 -1.86 -3.32 10.05
C ASN A 228 -2.45 -3.13 8.65
N ALA A 229 -3.09 -4.19 8.16
CA ALA A 229 -3.80 -4.18 6.89
C ALA A 229 -5.03 -5.08 6.97
N LEU A 230 -6.07 -4.75 6.21
CA LEU A 230 -7.39 -5.36 6.25
C LEU A 230 -7.83 -5.75 4.84
N TYR A 231 -8.35 -6.97 4.72
CA TYR A 231 -9.05 -7.39 3.52
C TYR A 231 -10.44 -6.75 3.46
N LEU A 232 -10.76 -6.12 2.34
CA LEU A 232 -12.06 -5.49 2.11
C LEU A 232 -13.03 -6.54 1.54
N ASP A 233 -13.91 -6.18 0.61
CA ASP A 233 -14.89 -7.12 0.08
C ASP A 233 -14.32 -8.10 -0.96
N GLY A 234 -14.59 -9.38 -0.69
CA GLY A 234 -14.17 -10.52 -1.51
C GLY A 234 -15.23 -11.13 -2.40
N PHE A 235 -16.49 -10.71 -2.30
CA PHE A 235 -17.50 -11.10 -3.27
C PHE A 235 -17.27 -10.35 -4.59
N VAL A 236 -16.97 -9.05 -4.50
CA VAL A 236 -16.64 -8.21 -5.66
C VAL A 236 -15.48 -7.29 -5.28
N SER A 237 -14.29 -7.45 -5.85
CA SER A 237 -13.19 -6.49 -5.69
C SER A 237 -13.09 -5.59 -6.93
N LYS A 238 -13.26 -4.29 -6.74
CA LYS A 238 -13.37 -3.27 -7.80
C LYS A 238 -12.62 -2.01 -7.42
N VAL A 239 -12.12 -1.31 -8.44
CA VAL A 239 -11.45 -0.02 -8.26
C VAL A 239 -11.88 0.97 -9.33
N TYR A 240 -12.03 2.23 -8.93
CA TYR A 240 -12.08 3.39 -9.79
C TYR A 240 -10.77 4.15 -9.64
N SER A 241 -9.92 4.13 -10.66
CA SER A 241 -8.60 4.77 -10.66
C SER A 241 -8.24 5.23 -12.08
N PRO A 242 -8.77 6.39 -12.53
CA PRO A 242 -8.50 6.95 -13.85
C PRO A 242 -7.01 7.18 -14.13
N GLU A 243 -6.24 7.59 -13.13
CA GLU A 243 -4.78 7.78 -13.23
C GLU A 243 -4.06 6.50 -13.70
N ASN A 244 -4.53 5.34 -13.22
CA ASN A 244 -4.01 4.03 -13.58
C ASN A 244 -4.77 3.38 -14.74
N GLN A 245 -5.62 4.13 -15.44
CA GLN A 245 -6.44 3.67 -16.57
C GLN A 245 -7.31 2.44 -16.23
N ARG A 246 -7.72 2.31 -14.96
CA ARG A 246 -8.61 1.25 -14.50
C ARG A 246 -9.83 1.84 -13.83
N GLU A 247 -10.93 1.87 -14.56
CA GLU A 247 -12.22 2.31 -14.08
C GLU A 247 -13.17 1.13 -14.16
N ASP A 248 -13.25 0.33 -13.09
CA ASP A 248 -14.15 -0.84 -13.04
C ASP A 248 -15.62 -0.39 -12.87
N ILE A 249 -16.14 0.35 -13.86
CA ILE A 249 -17.50 0.90 -13.89
C ILE A 249 -18.52 -0.25 -13.92
N GLY A 250 -19.43 -0.24 -12.94
CA GLY A 250 -20.47 -1.26 -12.76
C GLY A 250 -20.17 -2.28 -11.66
N GLY A 251 -21.05 -3.27 -11.54
CA GLY A 251 -21.10 -4.17 -10.39
C GLY A 251 -22.20 -3.78 -9.41
N THR A 252 -22.28 -4.47 -8.28
CA THR A 252 -23.25 -4.15 -7.23
C THR A 252 -22.62 -4.51 -5.90
N PHE A 253 -22.28 -3.50 -5.12
CA PHE A 253 -21.63 -3.62 -3.82
C PHE A 253 -22.18 -2.62 -2.81
N GLY A 254 -21.91 -2.85 -1.52
CA GLY A 254 -22.36 -2.00 -0.43
C GLY A 254 -21.54 -0.73 -0.28
N VAL A 255 -20.66 -0.72 0.73
CA VAL A 255 -19.85 0.45 1.09
C VAL A 255 -18.86 0.81 -0.03
N ILE A 256 -18.64 2.10 -0.24
CA ILE A 256 -17.62 2.66 -1.13
C ILE A 256 -16.74 3.60 -0.31
N ILE A 257 -15.43 3.49 -0.48
CA ILE A 257 -14.46 4.43 0.06
C ILE A 257 -13.87 5.19 -1.11
N ALA A 258 -13.86 6.52 -1.05
CA ALA A 258 -13.47 7.35 -2.17
C ALA A 258 -12.65 8.56 -1.75
N GLU A 259 -11.65 8.88 -2.55
CA GLU A 259 -10.98 10.17 -2.53
C GLU A 259 -11.70 11.10 -3.50
N ILE A 260 -12.07 12.29 -3.04
CA ILE A 260 -12.80 13.29 -3.81
C ILE A 260 -12.07 14.64 -3.84
N GLU A 261 -12.40 15.46 -4.84
CA GLU A 261 -12.02 16.88 -4.95
C GLU A 261 -13.26 17.77 -5.04
#